data_AF-A0A1A6HMZ8-F1
#
_entry.id   AF-A0A1A6HMZ8-F1
#
_cell.length_a   1.000
_cell.length_b   1.000
_cell.length_c   1.000
_cell.angle_alpha   90.00
_cell.angle_beta   90.00
_cell.angle_gamma   90.00
#
_symmetry.space_group_name_H-M   'P 1'
#
loop_
_entity.id
_entity.type
_entity.pdbx_description
1 polymer ?
#
loop_
_entity_poly.entity_id
_entity_poly.type
_entity_poly.pdbx_seq_one_letter_code
_entity_poly.pdbx_strand_id
1 'polypeptide(L)'
;VDSYDVTVDEELGEIQLVKIEKRKYWLHDDWYLKYITLKTPHGDYIEFPCYRWITGEGEIVLRDGRGNEGLFTGTCENSPANGELCS
;
A
#
# COMPACT_ATOMS: atom_id res chain seq x y z
N VAL A 1 -10.53 -6.64 -7.30
CA VAL A 1 -9.39 -5.96 -7.95
C VAL A 1 -10.03 -4.82 -8.68
N ASP A 2 -9.69 -3.62 -8.24
CA ASP A 2 -10.39 -2.40 -8.58
C ASP A 2 -9.37 -1.45 -9.21
N SER A 3 -9.80 -0.73 -10.23
CA SER A 3 -8.95 0.18 -11.00
C SER A 3 -9.57 1.56 -11.01
N TYR A 4 -8.75 2.58 -10.82
CA TYR A 4 -9.18 3.96 -10.72
C TYR A 4 -8.30 4.83 -11.60
N ASP A 5 -8.92 5.69 -12.40
CA ASP A 5 -8.22 6.74 -13.13
C ASP A 5 -8.08 7.96 -12.22
N VAL A 6 -6.84 8.35 -11.96
CA VAL A 6 -6.51 9.50 -11.10
C VAL A 6 -5.78 10.52 -11.97
N THR A 7 -6.36 11.71 -12.09
CA THR A 7 -5.73 12.86 -12.76
C THR A 7 -5.02 13.71 -11.73
N VAL A 8 -3.79 14.13 -12.05
CA VAL A 8 -2.97 15.02 -11.23
C VAL A 8 -2.83 16.36 -11.94
N ASP A 9 -2.93 17.45 -11.18
CA ASP A 9 -2.85 18.81 -11.71
C ASP A 9 -1.40 19.22 -12.08
N GLU A 10 -0.41 18.58 -11.44
CA GLU A 10 1.02 18.84 -11.63
C GLU A 10 1.80 17.54 -11.88
N GLU A 11 2.92 17.66 -12.57
CA GLU A 11 3.82 16.53 -12.81
C GLU A 11 4.58 16.16 -11.52
N LEU A 12 4.25 15.00 -10.95
CA LEU A 12 4.86 14.49 -9.71
C LEU A 12 6.27 13.91 -9.92
N GLY A 13 6.73 13.76 -11.15
CA GLY A 13 7.97 13.06 -11.49
C GLY A 13 7.90 11.56 -11.18
N GLU A 14 9.00 11.02 -10.64
CA GLU A 14 9.09 9.60 -10.26
C GLU A 14 8.34 9.33 -8.94
N ILE A 15 7.39 8.38 -8.98
CA ILE A 15 6.58 8.04 -7.81
C ILE A 15 7.37 7.15 -6.87
N GLN A 16 7.71 7.67 -5.68
CA GLN A 16 8.47 6.94 -4.67
C GLN A 16 7.60 6.23 -3.63
N LEU A 17 6.44 6.81 -3.30
CA LEU A 17 5.62 6.40 -2.16
C LEU A 17 4.15 6.43 -2.55
N VAL A 18 3.39 5.46 -2.03
CA VAL A 18 1.93 5.46 -2.11
C VAL A 18 1.37 5.48 -0.70
N LYS A 19 0.53 6.49 -0.41
CA LYS A 19 -0.15 6.65 0.87
C LYS A 19 -1.61 6.25 0.74
N ILE A 20 -2.07 5.41 1.66
CA ILE A 20 -3.45 4.95 1.75
C ILE A 20 -3.98 5.30 3.12
N GLU A 21 -5.12 5.95 3.18
CA GLU A 21 -5.79 6.27 4.43
C GLU A 21 -7.13 5.53 4.48
N LYS A 22 -7.30 4.70 5.51
CA LYS A 22 -8.58 4.09 5.82
C LYS A 22 -9.30 4.94 6.86
N ARG A 23 -10.43 5.52 6.48
CA ARG A 23 -11.34 6.24 7.39
C ARG A 23 -12.54 5.37 7.75
N LYS A 24 -13.02 5.47 8.98
CA LYS A 24 -14.20 4.74 9.42
C LYS A 24 -15.42 5.35 8.76
N TYR A 25 -16.07 4.53 7.95
CA TYR A 25 -17.49 4.73 7.67
C TYR A 25 -18.31 4.00 8.73
N TRP A 26 -19.62 4.24 8.78
CA TRP A 26 -20.56 3.79 9.81
C TRP A 26 -20.40 2.32 10.26
N LEU A 27 -19.84 1.44 9.42
CA LEU A 27 -19.50 0.06 9.72
C LEU A 27 -17.98 -0.17 9.81
N HIS A 28 -17.56 -1.02 10.75
CA HIS A 28 -16.19 -1.51 10.81
C HIS A 28 -15.99 -2.58 9.74
N ASP A 29 -15.17 -2.28 8.73
CA ASP A 29 -14.67 -3.24 7.76
C ASP A 29 -13.15 -3.34 7.86
N ASP A 30 -12.60 -4.53 7.79
CA ASP A 30 -11.15 -4.77 7.70
C ASP A 30 -10.77 -5.06 6.25
N TRP A 31 -9.69 -4.44 5.76
CA TRP A 31 -9.28 -4.56 4.36
C TRP A 31 -7.98 -5.35 4.24
N TYR A 32 -7.99 -6.46 3.51
CA TYR A 32 -6.76 -7.15 3.14
C TYR A 32 -6.20 -6.56 1.85
N LEU A 33 -5.11 -5.78 1.95
CA LEU A 33 -4.47 -5.15 0.79
C LEU A 33 -3.28 -6.00 0.33
N LYS A 34 -3.40 -6.57 -0.87
CA LYS A 34 -2.32 -7.36 -1.49
C LYS A 34 -1.19 -6.47 -2.01
N TYR A 35 -1.51 -5.63 -2.98
CA TYR A 35 -0.57 -4.74 -3.64
C TYR A 35 -1.34 -3.59 -4.32
N ILE A 36 -0.63 -2.52 -4.65
CA ILE A 36 -1.10 -1.46 -5.54
C ILE A 36 -0.21 -1.43 -6.77
N THR A 37 -0.81 -1.37 -7.95
CA THR A 37 -0.10 -1.12 -9.21
C THR A 37 -0.45 0.26 -9.72
N LEU A 38 0.57 1.06 -10.00
CA LEU A 38 0.43 2.35 -10.65
C LEU A 38 0.87 2.24 -12.11
N LYS A 39 0.07 2.83 -13.00
CA LYS A 39 0.40 3.03 -14.40
C LYS A 39 0.60 4.52 -14.62
N THR A 40 1.84 4.93 -14.89
CA THR A 40 2.12 6.35 -15.15
C THR A 40 1.66 6.73 -16.57
N PRO A 41 1.37 8.02 -16.83
CA PRO A 41 1.13 8.51 -18.19
C PRO A 41 2.31 8.25 -19.13
N HIS A 42 3.52 8.15 -18.59
CA HIS A 42 4.75 7.81 -19.30
C HIS A 42 4.83 6.34 -19.75
N GLY A 43 3.89 5.50 -19.29
CA GLY A 43 3.82 4.08 -19.64
C GLY A 43 4.56 3.16 -18.66
N ASP A 44 5.08 3.69 -17.56
CA ASP A 44 5.73 2.89 -16.52
C ASP A 44 4.70 2.18 -15.65
N TYR A 45 5.09 0.98 -15.21
CA TYR A 45 4.33 0.18 -14.27
C TYR A 45 5.15 0.00 -13.00
N ILE A 46 4.59 0.46 -11.88
CA ILE A 46 5.22 0.40 -10.56
C ILE A 46 4.32 -0.38 -9.62
N GLU A 47 4.87 -1.39 -8.95
CA GLU A 47 4.16 -2.19 -7.96
C GLU A 47 4.60 -1.84 -6.54
N PHE A 48 3.61 -1.64 -5.67
CA PHE A 48 3.73 -1.34 -4.25
C PHE A 48 3.14 -2.53 -3.46
N PRO A 49 3.97 -3.53 -3.10
CA PRO A 49 3.51 -4.68 -2.34
C PRO A 49 3.15 -4.29 -0.90
N CYS A 50 2.09 -4.90 -0.35
CA CYS A 50 1.59 -4.60 1.00
C CYS A 50 1.34 -5.86 1.83
N TYR A 51 0.61 -6.84 1.27
CA TYR A 51 0.32 -8.16 1.84
C TYR A 51 -0.11 -8.18 3.32
N ARG A 52 -0.80 -7.14 3.81
CA ARG A 52 -1.22 -7.00 5.22
C ARG A 52 -2.69 -6.65 5.37
N TRP A 53 -3.22 -6.92 6.55
CA TRP A 53 -4.52 -6.45 6.98
C TRP A 53 -4.45 -4.99 7.44
N ILE A 54 -5.40 -4.20 6.96
CA ILE A 54 -5.64 -2.81 7.35
C ILE A 54 -6.87 -2.81 8.25
N THR A 55 -6.63 -2.81 9.55
CA THR A 55 -7.66 -2.83 10.58
C THR A 55 -7.90 -1.43 11.14
N GLY A 56 -9.16 -1.07 11.39
CA GLY A 56 -9.49 0.21 12.03
C GLY A 56 -9.30 1.43 11.13
N GLU A 57 -8.90 2.55 11.72
CA GLU A 57 -8.54 3.78 11.02
C GLU A 57 -7.02 3.94 11.03
N GLY A 58 -6.45 4.44 9.95
CA GLY A 58 -5.02 4.67 9.89
C GLY A 58 -4.50 4.95 8.50
N GLU A 59 -3.25 5.40 8.49
CA GLU A 59 -2.48 5.66 7.30
C GLU A 59 -1.45 4.55 7.10
N ILE A 60 -1.29 4.11 5.85
CA ILE A 60 -0.25 3.18 5.43
C ILE A 60 0.50 3.82 4.28
N VAL A 61 1.83 3.83 4.41
CA VAL A 61 2.74 4.30 3.36
C VAL A 61 3.47 3.09 2.79
N LEU A 62 3.36 2.90 1.49
CA LEU A 62 4.01 1.84 0.73
C LEU A 62 5.16 2.42 -0.07
N ARG A 63 6.26 1.66 -0.13
CA ARG A 63 7.40 1.92 -1.02
C ARG A 63 7.36 0.96 -2.20
N ASP A 64 8.04 1.32 -3.27
CA ASP A 64 8.14 0.47 -4.44
C ASP A 64 8.79 -0.88 -4.09
N GLY A 65 8.34 -1.95 -4.74
CA GLY A 65 8.84 -3.31 -4.48
C GLY A 65 10.29 -3.54 -4.86
N ARG A 66 11.00 -2.55 -5.43
CA ARG A 66 12.42 -2.65 -5.80
C ARG A 66 13.35 -2.32 -4.63
N GLY A 67 12.83 -2.29 -3.41
CA GLY A 67 13.52 -1.86 -2.21
C GLY A 67 14.90 -2.52 -2.01
N ASN A 68 15.92 -1.67 -1.84
CA ASN A 68 17.03 -1.99 -0.94
C ASN A 68 16.46 -2.33 0.44
N GLU A 69 16.96 -3.41 1.06
CA GLU A 69 16.59 -3.88 2.41
C GLU A 69 16.45 -2.72 3.40
N GLY A 70 15.21 -2.33 3.71
CA GLY A 70 14.96 -1.10 4.46
C GLY A 70 13.58 -1.09 5.11
N LEU A 71 13.49 -1.81 6.22
CA LEU A 71 12.49 -1.70 7.30
C LEU A 71 11.05 -1.41 6.86
N PHE A 72 10.27 -2.49 6.76
CA PHE A 72 8.84 -2.42 7.04
C PHE A 72 8.65 -1.95 8.49
N THR A 73 8.52 -0.65 8.74
CA THR A 73 7.96 -0.13 10.00
C THR A 73 6.44 -0.24 9.93
N GLY A 74 5.94 -1.47 9.76
CA GLY A 74 4.59 -1.82 10.16
C GLY A 74 4.72 -2.39 11.56
N THR A 75 4.19 -1.69 12.57
CA THR A 75 4.01 -2.31 13.88
C THR A 75 3.25 -3.61 13.70
N CYS A 76 3.82 -4.68 14.25
CA CYS A 76 3.28 -6.03 14.27
C CYS A 76 2.06 -6.06 15.18
N GLU A 77 0.95 -5.50 14.75
CA GLU A 77 -0.31 -5.61 15.45
C GLU A 77 -1.29 -6.29 14.49
N ASN A 78 -1.46 -7.60 14.70
CA ASN A 78 -2.29 -8.55 13.96
C ASN A 78 -1.62 -9.29 12.79
N SER A 79 -0.70 -10.19 13.16
CA SER A 79 -0.30 -11.33 12.34
C SER A 79 -1.38 -12.44 12.45
N PRO A 80 -2.07 -12.83 11.36
CA PRO A 80 -2.77 -14.11 11.32
C PRO A 80 -1.79 -15.17 10.81
N ALA A 81 -1.09 -15.78 11.76
CA ALA A 81 -0.81 -17.21 11.89
C ALA A 81 -0.54 -18.11 10.66
N ASN A 82 -0.12 -17.65 9.47
CA ASN A 82 0.12 -18.59 8.35
C ASN A 82 1.36 -18.20 7.51
N GLY A 83 2.55 -18.52 8.02
CA GLY A 83 3.79 -18.55 7.22
C GLY A 83 4.73 -17.39 7.47
N GLU A 84 5.74 -17.66 8.30
CA GLU A 84 7.12 -17.14 8.35
C GLU A 84 7.46 -16.05 7.31
N LEU A 85 8.06 -14.92 7.71
CA LEU A 85 9.43 -14.85 8.21
C LEU A 85 9.60 -13.67 9.20
N CYS A 86 10.11 -13.99 10.39
CA CYS A 86 10.83 -13.03 11.23
C CYS A 86 12.31 -13.14 10.88
N SER A 87 12.99 -12.01 10.66
CA SER A 87 14.44 -11.90 10.84
C SER A 87 14.74 -11.35 12.22
#